data_AF-A0A9K3HE94-F1
#
_entry.id   AF-A0A9K3HE94-F1
#
_cell.length_a   1.000
_cell.length_b   1.000
_cell.length_c   1.000
_cell.angle_alpha   90.00
_cell.angle_beta   90.00
_cell.angle_gamma   90.00
#
_symmetry.space_group_name_H-M   'P 1'
#
loop_
_entity.id
_entity.type
_entity.pdbx_description
1 polymer ?
#
loop_
_entity_poly.entity_id
_entity_poly.type
_entity_poly.pdbx_seq_one_letter_code
_entity_poly.pdbx_strand_id
1 'polypeptide(L)'
;MFNKEYEHQKDGDVIDRGMFQKHGTSNRNQNFDPNTTYERALACNTKDEALQVIRDEQPRDFLLQHHNINYNLDRVYEIPTAPWVSPFPLSSFTNVPEDLQEWADSYFGLQAAARPMRPKSTIIKGNSRTSKTMWARSLGRHNYICGHMDHNKKVFSNNADYNIIDDIPPQYFMHWKEFIGAQRNWQSYCKYGKPSLFKGGIPTIMLCNPGVGFHIGIT
;
A
#
# COMPACT_ATOMS: atom_id res chain seq x y z
N MET A 1 -32.61 -46.85 -4.89
CA MET A 1 -33.17 -45.49 -4.94
C MET A 1 -34.66 -45.65 -4.64
N PHE A 2 -35.11 -45.36 -3.42
CA PHE A 2 -36.53 -45.50 -3.07
C PHE A 2 -37.15 -44.10 -3.07
N ASN A 3 -37.95 -43.80 -4.09
CA ASN A 3 -38.80 -42.62 -4.10
C ASN A 3 -39.97 -42.89 -3.16
N LYS A 4 -40.17 -42.03 -2.16
CA LYS A 4 -41.38 -42.06 -1.34
C LYS A 4 -42.43 -41.20 -2.03
N GLU A 5 -43.46 -41.84 -2.55
CA GLU A 5 -44.71 -41.17 -2.91
C GLU A 5 -45.51 -40.91 -1.63
N TYR A 6 -46.24 -39.80 -1.60
CA TYR A 6 -47.20 -39.53 -0.53
C TYR A 6 -48.53 -39.16 -1.15
N GLU A 7 -49.61 -39.66 -0.55
CA GLU A 7 -50.98 -39.30 -0.89
C GLU A 7 -51.61 -38.60 0.31
N HIS A 8 -52.21 -37.44 0.07
CA HIS A 8 -53.05 -36.74 1.04
C HIS A 8 -54.51 -37.08 0.74
N GLN A 9 -55.15 -37.81 1.65
CA GLN A 9 -56.59 -38.08 1.61
C GLN A 9 -57.31 -37.21 2.62
N LYS A 10 -58.44 -36.64 2.20
CA LYS A 10 -59.46 -36.11 3.10
C LYS A 10 -60.82 -36.53 2.54
N ASP A 11 -61.65 -37.11 3.39
CA ASP A 11 -63.00 -37.58 3.05
C ASP A 11 -63.05 -38.63 1.91
N GLY A 12 -62.01 -39.46 1.78
CA GLY A 12 -61.98 -40.60 0.86
C GLY A 12 -61.54 -40.30 -0.56
N ASP A 13 -61.38 -39.03 -0.93
CA ASP A 13 -60.87 -38.63 -2.24
C ASP A 13 -59.40 -38.19 -2.16
N VAL A 14 -58.60 -38.62 -3.15
CA VAL A 14 -57.19 -38.24 -3.30
C VAL A 14 -57.13 -36.87 -3.97
N ILE A 15 -56.63 -35.87 -3.25
CA ILE A 15 -56.73 -34.45 -3.66
C ILE A 15 -55.44 -33.97 -4.34
N ASP A 16 -54.31 -34.65 -4.12
CA ASP A 16 -53.02 -34.28 -4.71
C ASP A 16 -52.06 -35.48 -4.79
N ARG A 17 -51.29 -35.55 -5.88
CA ARG A 17 -50.21 -36.54 -6.11
C ARG A 17 -48.94 -35.81 -6.50
N GLY A 18 -48.00 -35.73 -5.57
CA GLY A 18 -46.70 -35.08 -5.76
C GLY A 18 -45.54 -36.07 -5.69
N MET A 19 -44.52 -35.87 -6.51
CA MET A 19 -43.22 -36.50 -6.32
C MET A 19 -42.36 -35.63 -5.40
N PHE A 20 -41.84 -36.21 -4.32
CA PHE A 20 -40.92 -35.52 -3.43
C PHE A 20 -39.60 -35.26 -4.16
N GLN A 21 -39.41 -34.08 -4.74
CA GLN A 21 -38.11 -33.66 -5.25
C GLN A 21 -37.21 -33.29 -4.06
N LYS A 22 -36.19 -34.12 -3.82
CA LYS A 22 -35.05 -33.77 -2.95
C LYS A 22 -34.27 -32.63 -3.62
N HIS A 23 -34.75 -31.39 -3.49
CA HIS A 23 -33.95 -30.23 -3.82
C HIS A 23 -32.83 -30.08 -2.79
N GLY A 24 -31.59 -30.31 -3.25
CA GLY A 24 -30.36 -30.00 -2.52
C GLY A 24 -30.12 -30.90 -1.31
N THR A 25 -29.01 -31.64 -1.34
CA THR A 25 -28.33 -32.08 -0.12
C THR A 25 -28.09 -30.86 0.75
N SER A 26 -28.96 -30.66 1.73
CA SER A 26 -28.68 -29.77 2.83
C SER A 26 -27.52 -30.39 3.62
N ASN A 27 -26.37 -29.73 3.63
CA ASN A 27 -25.34 -29.91 4.67
C ASN A 27 -25.85 -29.37 6.02
N ARG A 28 -27.12 -29.65 6.36
CA ARG A 28 -27.76 -29.37 7.63
C ARG A 28 -27.22 -30.36 8.66
N ASN A 29 -25.97 -30.19 9.08
CA ASN A 29 -25.45 -30.62 10.39
C ASN A 29 -23.96 -30.27 10.63
N GLN A 30 -23.45 -29.20 10.03
CA GLN A 30 -22.33 -28.47 10.62
C GLN A 30 -22.82 -27.03 10.82
N ASN A 31 -23.48 -26.80 11.97
CA ASN A 31 -23.65 -25.44 12.46
C ASN A 31 -22.26 -24.95 12.83
N PHE A 32 -21.52 -24.42 11.85
CA PHE A 32 -20.31 -23.70 12.13
C PHE A 32 -20.71 -22.43 12.88
N ASP A 33 -20.26 -22.34 14.12
CA ASP A 33 -20.41 -21.10 14.88
C ASP A 33 -19.67 -19.99 14.11
N PRO A 34 -20.32 -18.85 13.81
CA PRO A 34 -19.69 -17.80 13.00
C PRO A 34 -18.34 -17.36 13.54
N ASN A 35 -18.16 -17.28 14.87
CA ASN A 35 -16.86 -16.90 15.44
C ASN A 35 -15.79 -17.93 15.12
N THR A 36 -16.11 -19.23 15.24
CA THR A 36 -15.18 -20.30 14.86
C THR A 36 -14.80 -20.26 13.37
N THR A 37 -15.75 -19.96 12.48
CA THR A 37 -15.42 -19.78 11.05
C THR A 37 -14.48 -18.59 10.85
N TYR A 38 -14.78 -17.43 11.47
CA TYR A 38 -13.98 -16.22 11.30
C TYR A 38 -12.57 -16.36 11.90
N GLU A 39 -12.43 -16.97 13.08
CA GLU A 39 -11.13 -17.30 13.68
C GLU A 39 -10.30 -18.18 12.75
N ARG A 40 -10.93 -19.20 12.18
CA ARG A 40 -10.25 -20.13 11.27
C ARG A 40 -9.88 -19.47 9.95
N ALA A 41 -10.75 -18.60 9.42
CA ALA A 41 -10.46 -17.80 8.23
C ALA A 41 -9.27 -16.86 8.48
N LEU A 42 -9.16 -16.25 9.66
CA LEU A 42 -8.02 -15.42 10.05
C LEU A 42 -6.72 -16.22 10.24
N ALA A 43 -6.83 -17.51 10.56
CA ALA A 43 -5.69 -18.41 10.73
C ALA A 43 -5.18 -19.02 9.40
N CYS A 44 -5.85 -18.80 8.28
CA CYS A 44 -5.39 -19.23 6.96
C CYS A 44 -4.09 -18.52 6.56
N ASN A 45 -3.34 -19.08 5.60
CA ASN A 45 -2.08 -18.50 5.14
C ASN A 45 -2.29 -17.43 4.06
N THR A 46 -3.41 -17.51 3.35
CA THR A 46 -3.72 -16.59 2.25
C THR A 46 -5.15 -16.05 2.35
N LYS A 47 -5.34 -14.88 1.74
CA LYS A 47 -6.66 -14.25 1.58
C LYS A 47 -7.66 -15.17 0.87
N ASP A 48 -7.21 -15.89 -0.15
CA ASP A 48 -8.08 -16.74 -0.96
C ASP A 48 -8.57 -17.96 -0.16
N GLU A 49 -7.69 -18.57 0.65
CA GLU A 49 -8.07 -19.63 1.59
C GLU A 49 -9.10 -19.12 2.61
N ALA A 50 -8.86 -17.94 3.19
CA ALA A 50 -9.77 -17.32 4.15
C ALA A 50 -11.16 -17.03 3.53
N LEU A 51 -11.18 -16.50 2.29
CA LEU A 51 -12.42 -16.27 1.55
C LEU A 51 -13.16 -17.57 1.24
N GLN A 52 -12.42 -18.63 0.90
CA GLN A 52 -13.02 -19.94 0.64
C GLN A 52 -13.67 -20.53 1.90
N VAL A 53 -12.99 -20.45 3.05
CA VAL A 53 -13.56 -20.85 4.35
C VAL A 53 -14.87 -20.11 4.64
N ILE A 54 -14.89 -18.79 4.47
CA ILE A 54 -16.10 -17.99 4.74
C ILE A 54 -17.20 -18.31 3.72
N ARG A 55 -16.84 -18.56 2.45
CA ARG A 55 -17.80 -18.92 1.40
C ARG A 55 -18.50 -20.26 1.68
N ASP A 56 -17.74 -21.24 2.15
CA ASP A 56 -18.24 -22.60 2.36
C ASP A 56 -19.05 -22.71 3.66
N GLU A 57 -18.63 -22.02 4.72
CA GLU A 57 -19.23 -22.15 6.05
C GLU A 57 -20.22 -21.04 6.41
N GLN A 58 -20.03 -19.83 5.89
CA GLN A 58 -20.91 -18.67 6.11
C GLN A 58 -21.31 -18.01 4.78
N PRO A 59 -21.96 -18.74 3.84
CA PRO A 59 -22.28 -18.24 2.50
C PRO A 59 -23.18 -17.00 2.50
N ARG A 60 -24.02 -16.84 3.52
CA ARG A 60 -24.86 -15.65 3.71
C ARG A 60 -24.01 -14.41 3.95
N ASP A 61 -23.04 -14.50 4.84
CA ASP A 61 -22.18 -13.38 5.19
C ASP A 61 -21.21 -13.10 4.05
N PHE A 62 -20.68 -14.15 3.41
CA PHE A 62 -19.92 -14.03 2.18
C PHE A 62 -20.68 -13.22 1.12
N LEU A 63 -21.98 -13.49 0.90
CA LEU A 63 -22.79 -12.79 -0.10
C LEU A 63 -23.15 -11.35 0.33
N LEU A 64 -23.66 -11.17 1.55
CA LEU A 64 -24.21 -9.88 2.01
C LEU A 64 -23.11 -8.91 2.47
N GLN A 65 -22.01 -9.41 3.01
CA GLN A 65 -20.92 -8.63 3.57
C GLN A 65 -19.62 -8.78 2.77
N HIS A 66 -19.69 -9.25 1.51
CA HIS A 66 -18.50 -9.55 0.71
C HIS A 66 -17.51 -8.39 0.71
N HIS A 67 -17.97 -7.16 0.48
CA HIS A 67 -17.12 -5.97 0.40
C HIS A 67 -16.33 -5.73 1.69
N ASN A 68 -16.98 -5.84 2.86
CA ASN A 68 -16.34 -5.66 4.16
C ASN A 68 -15.36 -6.79 4.47
N ILE A 69 -15.76 -8.03 4.22
CA ILE A 69 -14.92 -9.22 4.42
C ILE A 69 -13.68 -9.12 3.54
N ASN A 70 -13.85 -8.85 2.25
CA ASN A 70 -12.78 -8.74 1.28
C ASN A 70 -11.79 -7.62 1.66
N TYR A 71 -12.30 -6.43 2.01
CA TYR A 71 -11.49 -5.30 2.45
C TYR A 71 -10.74 -5.57 3.76
N ASN A 72 -11.36 -6.24 4.73
CA ASN A 72 -10.70 -6.61 5.97
C ASN A 72 -9.59 -7.63 5.75
N LEU A 73 -9.87 -8.67 4.94
CA LEU A 73 -8.87 -9.67 4.59
C LEU A 73 -7.72 -9.07 3.77
N ASP A 74 -7.97 -8.10 2.88
CA ASP A 74 -6.92 -7.34 2.20
C ASP A 74 -5.93 -6.67 3.17
N ARG A 75 -6.41 -6.26 4.35
CA ARG A 75 -5.58 -5.62 5.37
C ARG A 75 -4.87 -6.64 6.27
N VAL A 76 -5.53 -7.75 6.59
CA VAL A 76 -4.94 -8.85 7.39
C VAL A 76 -3.82 -9.52 6.60
N TYR A 77 -4.03 -9.75 5.31
CA TYR A 77 -3.10 -10.41 4.40
C TYR A 77 -2.32 -9.41 3.53
N GLU A 78 -2.22 -8.15 3.95
CA GLU A 78 -1.48 -7.14 3.20
C GLU A 78 0.00 -7.56 3.14
N ILE A 79 0.43 -8.03 1.97
CA ILE A 79 1.85 -8.31 1.72
C ILE A 79 2.57 -6.97 1.69
N PRO A 80 3.54 -6.72 2.59
CA PRO A 80 4.33 -5.51 2.52
C PRO A 80 4.99 -5.42 1.15
N THR A 81 4.78 -4.34 0.43
CA THR A 81 5.47 -4.10 -0.84
C THR A 81 6.96 -4.24 -0.61
N ALA A 82 7.60 -5.14 -1.36
CA ALA A 82 9.03 -5.35 -1.24
C ALA A 82 9.75 -4.01 -1.41
N PRO A 83 10.66 -3.63 -0.49
CA PRO A 83 11.41 -2.40 -0.64
C PRO A 83 12.20 -2.44 -1.95
N TRP A 84 12.32 -1.30 -2.61
CA TRP A 84 13.17 -1.23 -3.79
C TRP A 84 14.61 -1.56 -3.42
N VAL A 85 15.25 -2.40 -4.23
CA VAL A 85 16.67 -2.75 -4.11
C VAL A 85 17.37 -2.27 -5.37
N SER A 86 18.49 -1.57 -5.19
CA SER A 86 19.30 -1.13 -6.31
C SER A 86 19.90 -2.33 -7.04
N PRO A 87 19.79 -2.43 -8.38
CA PRO A 87 20.50 -3.44 -9.16
C PRO A 87 22.02 -3.16 -9.22
N PHE A 88 22.47 -1.98 -8.80
CA PHE A 88 23.86 -1.57 -8.80
C PHE A 88 24.34 -1.22 -7.39
N PRO A 89 25.54 -1.65 -6.98
CA PRO A 89 26.11 -1.26 -5.70
C PRO A 89 26.44 0.24 -5.70
N LEU A 90 26.39 0.88 -4.54
CA LEU A 90 26.72 2.31 -4.42
C LEU A 90 28.15 2.62 -4.93
N SER A 91 29.09 1.69 -4.79
CA SER A 91 30.47 1.81 -5.29
C SER A 91 30.58 1.84 -6.83
N SER A 92 29.53 1.48 -7.57
CA SER A 92 29.53 1.55 -9.03
C SER A 92 29.34 2.96 -9.59
N PHE A 93 28.88 3.90 -8.76
CA PHE A 93 28.69 5.30 -9.15
C PHE A 93 30.00 6.08 -8.98
N THR A 94 30.91 5.96 -9.95
CA THR A 94 32.27 6.55 -9.88
C THR A 94 32.36 8.00 -10.33
N ASN A 95 31.32 8.56 -10.96
CA ASN A 95 31.30 9.91 -11.51
C ASN A 95 30.26 10.80 -10.78
N VAL A 96 30.28 10.76 -9.46
CA VAL A 96 29.45 11.62 -8.59
C VAL A 96 30.25 12.89 -8.29
N PRO A 97 29.71 14.10 -8.56
CA PRO A 97 30.36 15.35 -8.18
C PRO A 97 30.70 15.40 -6.69
N GLU A 98 31.85 15.98 -6.36
CA GLU A 98 32.38 16.07 -4.99
C GLU A 98 31.35 16.68 -4.02
N ASP A 99 30.73 17.82 -4.36
CA ASP A 99 29.69 18.46 -3.54
C ASP A 99 28.51 17.52 -3.19
N LEU A 100 28.11 16.64 -4.12
CA LEU A 100 27.03 15.68 -3.88
C LEU A 100 27.48 14.51 -3.00
N GLN A 101 28.74 14.10 -3.17
CA GLN A 101 29.35 13.08 -2.33
C GLN A 101 29.51 13.59 -0.89
N GLU A 102 30.04 14.79 -0.70
CA GLU A 102 30.16 15.46 0.60
C GLU A 102 28.79 15.63 1.27
N TRP A 103 27.77 16.06 0.52
CA TRP A 103 26.41 16.15 1.02
C TRP A 103 25.90 14.78 1.51
N ALA A 104 26.08 13.73 0.71
CA ALA A 104 25.65 12.39 1.07
C ALA A 104 26.39 11.88 2.32
N ASP A 105 27.71 12.01 2.37
CA ASP A 105 28.53 11.58 3.50
C ASP A 105 28.18 12.33 4.78
N SER A 106 27.89 13.63 4.68
CA SER A 106 27.50 14.45 5.84
C SER A 106 26.17 14.02 6.48
N TYR A 107 25.28 13.35 5.75
CA TYR A 107 23.97 12.92 6.25
C TYR A 107 23.90 11.41 6.52
N PHE A 108 24.37 10.60 5.57
CA PHE A 108 24.32 9.15 5.63
C PHE A 108 25.52 8.54 6.38
N GLY A 109 26.64 9.26 6.49
CA GLY A 109 27.78 8.88 7.34
C GLY A 109 27.52 9.08 8.84
N LEU A 110 26.46 9.80 9.21
CA LEU A 110 26.03 9.98 10.59
C LEU A 110 25.08 8.89 11.04
N GLN A 111 25.20 8.50 12.31
CA GLN A 111 24.17 7.71 12.99
C GLN A 111 22.84 8.46 13.00
N ALA A 112 21.72 7.75 12.91
CA ALA A 112 20.39 8.37 12.80
C ALA A 112 20.09 9.37 13.93
N ALA A 113 20.58 9.11 15.14
CA ALA A 113 20.42 9.99 16.31
C ALA A 113 21.28 11.27 16.27
N ALA A 114 22.35 11.28 15.46
CA ALA A 114 23.26 12.41 15.31
C ALA A 114 22.90 13.33 14.12
N ARG A 115 21.89 12.96 13.33
CA ARG A 115 21.43 13.77 12.20
C ARG A 115 20.81 15.09 12.68
N PRO A 116 21.03 16.21 11.97
CA PRO A 116 20.47 17.50 12.35
C PRO A 116 18.95 17.47 12.31
N MET A 117 18.31 18.27 13.18
CA MET A 117 16.84 18.36 13.23
C MET A 117 16.20 18.89 11.94
N ARG A 118 16.96 19.63 11.14
CA ARG A 118 16.57 20.16 9.82
C ARG A 118 17.73 19.92 8.84
N PRO A 119 17.83 18.72 8.26
CA PRO A 119 18.89 18.41 7.31
C PRO A 119 18.74 19.22 6.02
N LYS A 120 19.87 19.45 5.36
CA LYS A 120 19.88 20.14 4.06
C LYS A 120 19.38 19.18 2.99
N SER A 121 18.38 19.60 2.23
CA SER A 121 17.98 18.94 0.98
C SER A 121 18.92 19.33 -0.16
N THR A 122 18.98 18.53 -1.22
CA THR A 122 19.79 18.81 -2.41
C THR A 122 18.95 18.74 -3.68
N ILE A 123 19.37 19.48 -4.70
CA ILE A 123 18.71 19.53 -6.01
C ILE A 123 19.75 19.16 -7.07
N ILE A 124 19.47 18.12 -7.83
CA ILE A 124 20.39 17.57 -8.84
C ILE A 124 19.79 17.85 -10.21
N LYS A 125 20.38 18.83 -10.89
CA LYS A 125 20.03 19.17 -12.26
C LYS A 125 21.00 18.49 -13.23
N GLY A 126 20.47 17.73 -14.18
CA GLY A 126 21.30 17.15 -15.24
C GLY A 126 20.48 16.50 -16.33
N ASN A 127 21.08 16.24 -17.49
CA ASN A 127 20.39 15.64 -18.64
C ASN A 127 19.77 14.28 -18.30
N SER A 128 18.76 13.87 -19.05
CA SER A 128 18.21 12.51 -18.93
C SER A 128 19.31 11.46 -19.16
N ARG A 129 19.17 10.29 -18.56
CA ARG A 129 20.11 9.14 -18.67
C ARG A 129 21.51 9.38 -18.09
N THR A 130 21.64 10.28 -17.11
CA THR A 130 22.89 10.47 -16.34
C THR A 130 22.91 9.75 -15.00
N SER A 131 22.12 8.67 -14.85
CA SER A 131 22.05 7.84 -13.64
C SER A 131 21.66 8.54 -12.32
N LYS A 132 21.22 9.82 -12.34
CA LYS A 132 20.82 10.58 -11.14
C LYS A 132 19.79 9.84 -10.28
N THR A 133 18.73 9.33 -10.93
CA THR A 133 17.66 8.58 -10.26
C THR A 133 18.20 7.29 -9.61
N MET A 134 19.08 6.57 -10.31
CA MET A 134 19.65 5.32 -9.78
C MET A 134 20.58 5.59 -8.59
N TRP A 135 21.44 6.61 -8.70
CA TRP A 135 22.31 7.03 -7.61
C TRP A 135 21.48 7.44 -6.39
N ALA A 136 20.51 8.35 -6.56
CA ALA A 136 19.68 8.86 -5.47
C ALA A 136 18.94 7.73 -4.75
N ARG A 137 18.39 6.76 -5.49
CA ARG A 137 17.67 5.61 -4.91
C ARG A 137 18.61 4.64 -4.19
N SER A 138 19.88 4.58 -4.57
CA SER A 138 20.87 3.64 -3.99
C SER A 138 21.41 4.02 -2.61
N LEU A 139 21.17 5.24 -2.12
CA LEU A 139 21.75 5.74 -0.86
C LEU A 139 21.14 5.11 0.41
N GLY A 140 19.91 4.58 0.33
CA GLY A 140 19.26 3.91 1.45
C GLY A 140 17.76 3.81 1.32
N ARG A 141 17.07 3.68 2.46
CA ARG A 141 15.61 3.56 2.51
C ARG A 141 14.94 4.91 2.26
N HIS A 142 14.17 5.02 1.18
CA HIS A 142 13.61 6.29 0.73
C HIS A 142 12.15 6.19 0.31
N ASN A 143 11.47 7.34 0.29
CA ASN A 143 10.27 7.52 -0.51
C ASN A 143 10.68 7.97 -1.93
N TYR A 144 10.09 7.38 -2.96
CA TYR A 144 10.29 7.79 -4.35
C TYR A 144 8.98 8.35 -4.89
N ILE A 145 8.94 9.65 -5.15
CA ILE A 145 7.76 10.38 -5.62
C ILE A 145 8.04 10.85 -7.05
N CYS A 146 7.33 10.29 -8.02
CA CYS A 146 7.57 10.55 -9.44
C CYS A 146 6.28 10.96 -10.15
N GLY A 147 6.33 12.05 -10.91
CA GLY A 147 5.23 12.56 -11.75
C GLY A 147 4.07 13.21 -10.98
N HIS A 148 3.55 12.57 -9.93
CA HIS A 148 2.54 13.15 -9.05
C HIS A 148 2.76 12.73 -7.59
N MET A 149 2.26 13.56 -6.68
CA MET A 149 2.35 13.33 -5.25
C MET A 149 1.12 12.55 -4.77
N ASP A 150 1.34 11.30 -4.35
CA ASP A 150 0.36 10.53 -3.60
C ASP A 150 0.87 10.29 -2.17
N HIS A 151 0.02 10.66 -1.23
CA HIS A 151 0.25 10.66 0.21
C HIS A 151 -0.36 9.43 0.91
N ASN A 152 -0.90 8.50 0.12
CA ASN A 152 -1.42 7.24 0.63
C ASN A 152 -0.31 6.43 1.34
N LYS A 153 -0.67 5.79 2.45
CA LYS A 153 0.24 4.94 3.25
C LYS A 153 0.84 3.77 2.46
N LYS A 154 0.22 3.40 1.34
CA LYS A 154 0.74 2.38 0.42
C LYS A 154 1.98 2.83 -0.37
N VAL A 155 2.13 4.13 -0.60
CA VAL A 155 3.19 4.71 -1.43
C VAL A 155 4.17 5.58 -0.64
N PHE A 156 3.70 6.21 0.44
CA PHE A 156 4.53 7.03 1.31
C PHE A 156 4.75 6.35 2.66
N SER A 157 6.02 6.23 3.05
CA SER A 157 6.43 5.61 4.32
C SER A 157 7.04 6.63 5.27
N ASN A 158 6.51 6.68 6.50
CA ASN A 158 7.12 7.42 7.61
C ASN A 158 8.41 6.77 8.14
N ASN A 159 8.76 5.58 7.64
CA ASN A 159 10.01 4.93 7.98
C ASN A 159 11.16 5.34 7.06
N ALA A 160 10.91 6.09 5.97
CA ALA A 160 11.98 6.54 5.09
C ALA A 160 13.03 7.41 5.81
N ASP A 161 14.28 7.30 5.36
CA ASP A 161 15.40 8.12 5.82
C ASP A 161 15.55 9.41 5.04
N TYR A 162 15.04 9.45 3.80
CA TYR A 162 15.02 10.62 2.92
C TYR A 162 13.94 10.47 1.85
N ASN A 163 13.64 11.57 1.16
CA ASN A 163 12.71 11.58 0.03
C ASN A 163 13.48 11.81 -1.28
N ILE A 164 12.95 11.25 -2.36
CA ILE A 164 13.39 11.52 -3.73
C ILE A 164 12.17 12.00 -4.50
N ILE A 165 12.35 13.11 -5.20
CA ILE A 165 11.30 13.72 -5.98
C ILE A 165 11.81 13.88 -7.40
N ASP A 166 11.15 13.17 -8.32
CA ASP A 166 11.63 12.99 -9.68
C ASP A 166 10.58 13.46 -10.67
N ASP A 167 10.99 14.32 -11.60
CA ASP A 167 10.13 14.83 -12.68
C ASP A 167 8.76 15.37 -12.22
N ILE A 168 8.69 16.06 -11.08
CA ILE A 168 7.51 16.82 -10.66
C ILE A 168 7.72 18.29 -11.01
N PRO A 169 6.92 18.89 -11.91
CA PRO A 169 7.03 20.32 -12.18
C PRO A 169 6.73 21.14 -10.91
N PRO A 170 7.47 22.24 -10.63
CA PRO A 170 7.37 22.95 -9.35
C PRO A 170 5.96 23.47 -9.06
N GLN A 171 5.18 23.82 -10.08
CA GLN A 171 3.78 24.25 -9.92
C GLN A 171 2.84 23.15 -9.39
N TYR A 172 3.19 21.88 -9.57
CA TYR A 172 2.44 20.74 -9.07
C TYR A 172 3.05 20.14 -7.81
N PHE A 173 4.21 20.64 -7.38
CA PHE A 173 4.88 20.21 -6.18
C PHE A 173 4.33 20.93 -4.95
N MET A 174 3.15 20.49 -4.52
CA MET A 174 2.56 20.92 -3.25
C MET A 174 3.51 20.54 -2.09
N HIS A 175 3.45 21.30 -0.99
CA HIS A 175 4.28 21.08 0.19
C HIS A 175 5.81 21.18 -0.02
N TRP A 176 6.26 21.93 -1.03
CA TRP A 176 7.69 22.07 -1.33
C TRP A 176 8.51 22.60 -0.14
N LYS A 177 7.92 23.44 0.72
CA LYS A 177 8.59 23.96 1.93
C LYS A 177 8.82 22.87 2.95
N GLU A 178 7.87 21.95 3.09
CA GLU A 178 7.90 20.84 4.02
C GLU A 178 8.95 19.81 3.59
N PHE A 179 8.98 19.48 2.30
CA PHE A 179 9.96 18.56 1.71
C PHE A 179 11.37 19.16 1.59
N ILE A 180 11.54 20.25 0.84
CA ILE A 180 12.86 20.84 0.58
C ILE A 180 13.42 21.47 1.85
N GLY A 181 12.58 22.15 2.63
CA GLY A 181 12.99 22.76 3.90
C GLY A 181 13.15 21.77 5.05
N ALA A 182 12.96 20.46 4.81
CA ALA A 182 13.00 19.39 5.79
C ALA A 182 12.25 19.79 7.08
N GLN A 183 11.03 20.33 6.92
CA GLN A 183 10.21 20.69 8.08
C GLN A 183 9.89 19.42 8.88
N ARG A 184 9.67 19.57 10.18
CA ARG A 184 9.23 18.47 11.04
C ARG A 184 7.84 17.97 10.64
N ASN A 185 7.32 17.02 11.42
CA ASN A 185 6.04 16.39 11.18
C ASN A 185 4.98 17.41 10.74
N TRP A 186 4.39 17.14 9.59
CA TRP A 186 3.44 18.02 8.92
C TRP A 186 2.22 17.19 8.50
N GLN A 187 1.10 17.87 8.34
CA GLN A 187 -0.16 17.22 7.98
C GLN A 187 -0.53 17.60 6.56
N SER A 188 -1.08 16.64 5.83
CA SER A 188 -1.67 16.91 4.52
C SER A 188 -3.07 16.30 4.46
N TYR A 189 -3.99 17.06 3.87
CA TYR A 189 -5.33 16.60 3.57
C TYR A 189 -5.27 15.66 2.37
N CYS A 190 -5.70 14.42 2.57
CA CYS A 190 -5.91 13.49 1.47
C CYS A 190 -7.30 13.77 0.88
N LYS A 191 -7.38 14.06 -0.43
CA LYS A 191 -8.63 14.46 -1.11
C LYS A 191 -9.82 13.51 -0.87
N TYR A 192 -9.53 12.24 -0.55
CA TYR A 192 -10.54 11.21 -0.28
C TYR A 192 -10.22 10.39 0.98
N GLY A 193 -9.59 11.01 1.99
CA GLY A 193 -9.16 10.29 3.19
C GLY A 193 -9.02 11.17 4.42
N LYS A 194 -8.76 10.52 5.56
CA LYS A 194 -8.43 11.25 6.80
C LYS A 194 -7.12 12.02 6.61
N PRO A 195 -6.98 13.21 7.20
CA PRO A 195 -5.70 13.90 7.27
C PRO A 195 -4.62 12.94 7.79
N SER A 196 -3.48 12.92 7.11
CA SER A 196 -2.37 12.05 7.45
C SER A 196 -1.21 12.88 7.99
N LEU A 197 -0.59 12.39 9.07
CA LEU A 197 0.60 12.97 9.65
C LEU A 197 1.83 12.32 9.00
N PHE A 198 2.61 13.15 8.30
CA PHE A 198 3.84 12.75 7.64
C PHE A 198 5.01 13.03 8.56
N LYS A 199 5.95 12.09 8.63
CA LYS A 199 7.21 12.27 9.34
C LYS A 199 8.06 13.24 8.53
N GLY A 200 8.40 14.37 9.15
CA GLY A 200 9.31 15.35 8.60
C GLY A 200 10.73 15.20 9.16
N GLY A 201 11.57 16.22 8.98
CA GLY A 201 12.95 16.23 9.48
C GLY A 201 13.89 15.26 8.74
N ILE A 202 13.50 14.84 7.54
CA ILE A 202 14.32 14.05 6.62
C ILE A 202 14.59 14.88 5.37
N PRO A 203 15.77 14.75 4.73
CA PRO A 203 16.13 15.56 3.58
C PRO A 203 15.41 15.06 2.33
N THR A 204 15.38 15.91 1.32
CA THR A 204 14.85 15.60 0.00
C THR A 204 15.94 15.72 -1.05
N ILE A 205 16.02 14.76 -1.97
CA ILE A 205 16.79 14.82 -3.20
C ILE A 205 15.81 15.14 -4.33
N MET A 206 15.86 16.36 -4.84
CA MET A 206 15.06 16.77 -5.99
C MET A 206 15.84 16.51 -7.28
N LEU A 207 15.24 15.79 -8.21
CA LEU A 207 15.84 15.48 -9.51
C LEU A 207 15.15 16.31 -10.59
N CYS A 208 15.93 17.07 -11.35
CA CYS A 208 15.43 17.95 -12.39
C CYS A 208 16.21 17.73 -13.69
N ASN A 209 15.48 17.73 -14.81
CA ASN A 209 16.09 17.81 -16.13
C ASN A 209 16.25 19.29 -16.55
N PRO A 210 17.31 19.67 -17.30
CA PRO A 210 17.40 21.01 -17.85
C PRO A 210 16.25 21.27 -18.84
N GLY A 211 15.59 22.43 -18.71
CA GLY A 211 14.45 22.84 -19.52
C GLY A 211 13.08 22.76 -18.83
N VAL A 212 12.95 21.98 -17.74
CA VAL A 212 11.79 22.07 -16.84
C VAL A 212 12.06 23.19 -15.82
N GLY A 213 11.24 24.25 -15.87
CA GLY A 213 11.50 25.59 -15.30
C GLY A 213 11.60 25.70 -13.76
N PHE A 214 12.56 25.02 -13.13
CA PHE A 214 12.98 25.33 -11.77
C PHE A 214 13.83 26.60 -11.75
N HIS A 215 13.18 27.76 -11.81
CA HIS A 215 13.77 29.00 -11.33
C HIS A 215 13.52 29.08 -9.83
N ILE A 216 14.40 28.44 -9.05
CA ILE A 216 14.41 28.65 -7.59
C ILE A 216 15.10 29.99 -7.37
N GLY A 217 14.30 31.06 -7.34
CA GLY A 217 14.73 32.35 -6.82
C GLY A 217 14.94 32.21 -5.32
N ILE A 218 16.21 32.19 -4.91
CA ILE A 218 16.57 32.44 -3.53
C ILE A 218 16.67 33.96 -3.41
N THR A 219 15.68 34.59 -2.78
CA THR A 219 15.83 35.91 -2.13
C THR A 219 16.07 35.69 -0.66
#